data_AF-A0A3B1DDB5-F1
#
_entry.id   AF-A0A3B1DDB5-F1
#
_cell.length_a   1.000
_cell.length_b   1.000
_cell.length_c   1.000
_cell.angle_alpha   90.00
_cell.angle_beta   90.00
_cell.angle_gamma   90.00
#
_symmetry.space_group_name_H-M   'P 1'
#
loop_
_entity.id
_entity.type
_entity.pdbx_description
1 polymer ?
#
loop_
_entity_poly.entity_id
_entity_poly.type
_entity_poly.pdbx_seq_one_letter_code
_entity_poly.pdbx_strand_id
1 'polypeptide(L)'
;MKLSQIIQILVFFTLLVQLSNINAQEVKCKACNKVIEGKYIVVDGNAYHPNHFVCAKCNKPIKGNYYKKDGKYFDEQCYANSVAPKCSVCDKPLTGKYLTDFYGIKYHAYHEKELHRCDNCNRLISQNTTKGGVQYSDGRYICNICRKKAVTTEAEYQRSLKKIIASLKNYGLNISLNNVEVDAVDRNELKRVSDKNYSNSARGYCLTTVMKTNYRSTTKITKSHKIFVLNQIPAKYIEATLAHELMHVWINENIDHKLSKQLEEGACNFISYTYLKSDYSEDAQNIIKQMKDDHDPIYGEGFRKVYNNFKGKYLSELLNYLKRHKSL
;
A
#
# COMPACT_ATOMS: atom_id res chain seq x y z
N MET A 1 8.23 -1.33 -3.87
CA MET A 1 8.18 -2.69 -4.44
C MET A 1 9.60 -3.22 -4.57
N LYS A 2 10.06 -4.11 -3.68
CA LYS A 2 11.36 -4.77 -3.85
C LYS A 2 11.12 -6.01 -4.69
N LEU A 3 11.47 -5.97 -5.98
CA LEU A 3 11.62 -7.18 -6.77
C LEU A 3 12.79 -7.97 -6.15
N SER A 4 12.48 -9.02 -5.39
CA SER A 4 13.48 -10.03 -5.06
C SER A 4 13.83 -10.75 -6.36
N GLN A 5 14.98 -10.39 -6.93
CA GLN A 5 15.49 -10.97 -8.16
C GLN A 5 15.80 -12.46 -7.93
N ILE A 6 14.95 -13.33 -8.48
CA ILE A 6 15.29 -14.73 -8.74
C ILE A 6 16.00 -14.72 -10.09
N ILE A 7 17.33 -14.83 -10.04
CA ILE A 7 18.18 -14.88 -11.21
C ILE A 7 17.95 -16.23 -11.89
N GLN A 8 17.22 -16.22 -13.01
CA GLN A 8 17.26 -17.29 -14.01
C GLN A 8 18.37 -16.95 -14.98
N ILE A 9 19.45 -17.73 -15.01
CA ILE A 9 20.41 -17.70 -16.11
C ILE A 9 20.68 -19.13 -16.55
N LEU A 10 20.10 -19.47 -17.71
CA LEU A 10 20.47 -20.61 -18.54
C LEU A 10 21.57 -20.15 -19.49
N VAL A 11 22.76 -20.77 -19.42
CA VAL A 11 23.65 -20.91 -20.57
C VAL A 11 24.48 -22.20 -20.42
N PHE A 12 24.16 -23.24 -21.19
CA PHE A 12 25.03 -24.39 -21.40
C PHE A 12 25.86 -24.11 -22.66
N PHE A 13 27.12 -23.70 -22.50
CA PHE A 13 28.07 -23.66 -23.62
C PHE A 13 28.89 -24.95 -23.62
N THR A 14 28.65 -25.81 -24.61
CA THR A 14 29.60 -26.87 -24.99
C THR A 14 30.59 -26.28 -25.98
N LEU A 15 31.78 -25.91 -25.51
CA LEU A 15 32.85 -25.39 -26.36
C LEU A 15 33.74 -26.56 -26.82
N LEU A 16 33.76 -26.86 -28.12
CA LEU A 16 34.79 -27.69 -28.76
C LEU A 16 35.89 -26.73 -29.24
N VAL A 17 37.10 -26.82 -28.67
CA VAL A 17 38.25 -26.00 -29.07
C VAL A 17 39.32 -26.92 -29.67
N GLN A 18 39.72 -26.62 -30.91
CA GLN A 18 40.91 -27.19 -31.56
C GLN A 18 42.19 -26.49 -31.07
N LEU A 19 43.25 -27.28 -30.96
CA LEU A 19 44.48 -27.03 -30.21
C LEU A 19 45.35 -25.90 -30.78
N SER A 20 45.74 -24.98 -29.89
CA SER A 20 47.07 -24.34 -29.89
C SER A 20 47.48 -24.06 -28.45
N ASN A 21 48.78 -24.25 -28.16
CA ASN A 21 49.36 -24.34 -26.82
C ASN A 21 49.09 -23.11 -25.94
N ILE A 22 48.19 -23.27 -24.98
CA ILE A 22 48.01 -22.39 -23.83
C ILE A 22 48.27 -23.28 -22.61
N ASN A 23 49.09 -22.82 -21.67
CA ASN A 23 49.35 -23.52 -20.41
C ASN A 23 48.00 -23.75 -19.69
N ALA A 24 47.45 -24.95 -19.81
CA ALA A 24 46.09 -25.25 -19.38
C ALA A 24 46.06 -25.27 -17.85
N GLN A 25 45.55 -24.19 -17.26
CA GLN A 25 45.36 -24.11 -15.82
C GLN A 25 44.51 -25.30 -15.35
N GLU A 26 45.08 -26.16 -14.51
CA GLU A 26 44.39 -27.36 -14.00
C GLU A 26 43.11 -26.97 -13.25
N VAL A 27 41.95 -27.42 -13.77
CA VAL A 27 40.65 -27.16 -13.15
C VAL A 27 40.44 -28.15 -12.01
N LYS A 28 40.42 -27.69 -10.75
CA LYS A 28 40.17 -28.53 -9.57
C LYS A 28 38.70 -28.49 -9.15
N CYS A 29 38.16 -29.65 -8.81
CA CYS A 29 36.80 -29.77 -8.30
C CYS A 29 36.69 -29.21 -6.88
N LYS A 30 35.78 -28.26 -6.65
CA LYS A 30 35.55 -27.64 -5.34
C LYS A 30 35.13 -28.62 -4.25
N ALA A 31 34.44 -29.71 -4.62
CA ALA A 31 33.91 -30.69 -3.67
C ALA A 31 34.95 -31.75 -3.23
N CYS A 32 35.79 -32.24 -4.15
CA CYS A 32 36.75 -33.32 -3.84
C CYS A 32 38.23 -32.89 -3.94
N ASN A 33 38.51 -31.66 -4.35
CA ASN A 33 39.83 -31.07 -4.55
C ASN A 33 40.75 -31.78 -5.57
N LYS A 34 40.22 -32.73 -6.35
CA LYS A 34 40.95 -33.41 -7.44
C LYS A 34 40.84 -32.63 -8.75
N VAL A 35 41.84 -32.77 -9.62
CA VAL A 35 41.81 -32.24 -11.00
C VAL A 35 40.66 -32.91 -11.76
N ILE A 36 39.94 -32.13 -12.56
CA ILE A 36 38.83 -32.62 -13.38
C ILE A 36 39.35 -32.93 -14.78
N GLU A 37 39.28 -34.20 -15.16
CA GLU A 37 39.55 -34.66 -16.52
C GLU A 37 38.21 -34.74 -17.29
N GLY A 38 38.08 -33.99 -18.38
CA GLY A 38 36.89 -33.99 -19.24
C GLY A 38 35.81 -32.94 -18.87
N LYS A 39 34.53 -33.31 -18.99
CA LYS A 39 33.41 -32.37 -18.80
C LYS A 39 33.22 -31.99 -17.33
N TYR A 40 33.01 -30.72 -17.06
CA TYR A 40 32.76 -30.18 -15.72
C TYR A 40 31.61 -29.19 -15.71
N ILE A 41 31.08 -28.93 -14.51
CA ILE A 41 30.03 -27.95 -14.26
C ILE A 41 30.66 -26.75 -13.54
N VAL A 42 30.40 -25.53 -14.02
CA VAL A 42 30.83 -24.30 -13.35
C VAL A 42 29.62 -23.60 -12.74
N VAL A 43 29.67 -23.36 -11.44
CA VAL A 43 28.62 -22.64 -10.70
C VAL A 43 29.28 -21.69 -9.71
N ASP A 44 28.87 -20.42 -9.73
CA ASP A 44 29.41 -19.37 -8.84
C ASP A 44 30.95 -19.32 -8.81
N GLY A 45 31.59 -19.44 -9.98
CA GLY A 45 33.06 -19.44 -10.11
C GLY A 45 33.77 -20.70 -9.62
N ASN A 46 33.03 -21.73 -9.18
CA ASN A 46 33.60 -23.01 -8.74
C ASN A 46 33.34 -24.10 -9.79
N ALA A 47 34.33 -24.97 -10.01
CA ALA A 47 34.21 -26.12 -10.90
C ALA A 47 33.86 -27.39 -10.11
N TYR A 48 33.01 -28.24 -10.69
CA TYR A 48 32.56 -29.50 -10.11
C TYR A 48 32.63 -30.62 -11.14
N HIS A 49 33.00 -31.83 -10.69
CA HIS A 49 32.66 -33.03 -11.45
C HIS A 49 31.13 -33.12 -11.59
N PRO A 50 30.60 -33.66 -12.71
CA PRO A 50 29.16 -33.82 -12.90
C PRO A 50 28.46 -34.54 -11.73
N ASN A 51 29.12 -35.52 -11.11
CA ASN A 51 28.59 -36.27 -9.96
C ASN A 51 28.78 -35.58 -8.60
N HIS A 52 29.55 -34.48 -8.53
CA HIS A 52 29.82 -33.77 -7.29
C HIS A 52 29.00 -32.47 -7.15
N PHE A 53 28.35 -32.02 -8.22
CA PHE A 53 27.33 -30.97 -8.13
C PHE A 53 25.97 -31.60 -7.77
N VAL A 54 25.75 -31.78 -6.46
CA VAL A 54 24.60 -32.54 -5.93
C VAL A 54 23.60 -31.67 -5.20
N CYS A 55 22.34 -32.11 -5.19
CA CYS A 55 21.27 -31.47 -4.42
C CYS A 55 21.50 -31.68 -2.92
N ALA A 56 21.51 -30.60 -2.14
CA ALA A 56 21.72 -30.63 -0.70
C ALA A 56 20.59 -31.32 0.09
N LYS A 57 19.46 -31.64 -0.56
CA LYS A 57 18.33 -32.37 0.06
C LYS A 57 18.33 -33.86 -0.25
N CYS A 58 18.48 -34.24 -1.52
CA CYS A 58 18.38 -35.64 -1.95
C CYS A 58 19.75 -36.29 -2.24
N ASN A 59 20.84 -35.53 -2.22
CA ASN A 59 22.21 -35.94 -2.52
C ASN A 59 22.42 -36.53 -3.94
N LYS A 60 21.46 -36.39 -4.84
CA LYS A 60 21.60 -36.80 -6.24
C LYS A 60 22.27 -35.70 -7.07
N PRO A 61 23.05 -36.04 -8.10
CA PRO A 61 23.59 -35.07 -9.06
C PRO A 61 22.48 -34.22 -9.69
N ILE A 62 22.64 -32.90 -9.68
CA ILE A 62 21.67 -31.98 -10.28
C ILE A 62 21.89 -31.98 -11.79
N LYS A 63 20.85 -32.37 -12.53
CA LYS A 63 20.83 -32.36 -13.99
C LYS A 63 19.85 -31.27 -14.45
N GLY A 64 20.35 -30.24 -15.13
CA GLY A 64 19.52 -29.13 -15.62
C GLY A 64 19.44 -27.95 -14.65
N ASN A 65 18.23 -27.40 -14.48
CA ASN A 65 18.00 -26.23 -13.62
C ASN A 65 18.33 -26.54 -12.16
N TYR A 66 18.90 -25.56 -11.47
CA TYR A 66 19.20 -25.63 -10.04
C TYR A 66 18.76 -24.36 -9.35
N TYR A 67 18.53 -24.45 -8.04
CA TYR A 67 18.17 -23.34 -7.19
C TYR A 67 19.16 -23.20 -6.05
N LYS A 68 19.62 -21.97 -5.78
CA LYS A 68 20.54 -21.67 -4.68
C LYS A 68 19.81 -21.02 -3.52
N LYS A 69 20.00 -21.56 -2.31
CA LYS A 69 19.51 -20.95 -1.06
C LYS A 69 20.49 -21.21 0.08
N ASP A 70 20.83 -20.16 0.82
CA ASP A 70 21.75 -20.22 1.98
C ASP A 70 23.08 -20.93 1.65
N GLY A 71 23.63 -20.64 0.46
CA GLY A 71 24.88 -21.24 -0.04
C GLY A 71 24.78 -22.69 -0.51
N LYS A 72 23.59 -23.30 -0.46
CA LYS A 72 23.33 -24.69 -0.90
C LYS A 72 22.59 -24.74 -2.22
N TYR A 73 22.84 -25.79 -3.00
CA TYR A 73 22.20 -26.03 -4.29
C TYR A 73 21.13 -27.12 -4.17
N PHE A 74 20.00 -26.93 -4.84
CA PHE A 74 18.87 -27.85 -4.84
C PHE A 74 18.44 -28.13 -6.27
N ASP A 75 18.05 -29.37 -6.55
CA ASP A 75 17.29 -29.67 -7.77
C ASP A 75 15.90 -29.04 -7.72
N GLU A 76 15.26 -28.91 -8.87
CA GLU A 76 13.96 -28.25 -9.02
C GLU A 76 12.86 -28.85 -8.13
N GLN A 77 12.78 -30.18 -8.07
CA GLN A 77 11.74 -30.88 -7.31
C GLN A 77 11.92 -30.70 -5.80
N CYS A 78 13.14 -30.87 -5.30
CA CYS A 78 13.48 -30.66 -3.89
C CYS A 78 13.32 -29.20 -3.50
N TYR A 79 13.71 -28.26 -4.38
CA TYR A 79 13.52 -26.85 -4.12
C TYR A 79 12.03 -26.52 -4.00
N ALA A 80 11.22 -26.89 -4.99
CA ALA A 80 9.78 -26.64 -4.98
C ALA A 80 9.09 -27.23 -3.73
N ASN A 81 9.39 -28.49 -3.40
CA ASN A 81 8.65 -29.21 -2.37
C ASN A 81 9.09 -28.92 -0.93
N SER A 82 10.33 -28.48 -0.71
CA SER A 82 10.90 -28.41 0.64
C SER A 82 11.61 -27.11 0.99
N VAL A 83 11.82 -26.22 0.01
CA VAL A 83 12.72 -25.06 0.20
C VAL A 83 12.07 -23.74 -0.22
N ALA A 84 11.32 -23.76 -1.31
CA ALA A 84 10.63 -22.60 -1.86
C ALA A 84 9.56 -22.09 -0.87
N PRO A 85 9.38 -20.76 -0.74
CA PRO A 85 8.24 -20.24 -0.01
C PRO A 85 6.93 -20.66 -0.70
N LYS A 86 5.86 -20.82 0.08
CA LYS A 86 4.54 -21.17 -0.47
C LYS A 86 3.71 -19.92 -0.75
N CYS A 87 2.91 -19.99 -1.80
CA CYS A 87 1.89 -18.99 -2.10
C CYS A 87 0.79 -19.03 -1.05
N SER A 88 0.55 -17.93 -0.34
CA SER A 88 -0.50 -17.89 0.68
C SER A 88 -1.93 -17.95 0.11
N VAL A 89 -2.10 -17.85 -1.22
CA VAL A 89 -3.40 -17.94 -1.90
C VAL A 89 -3.74 -19.38 -2.26
N CYS A 90 -2.81 -20.13 -2.87
CA CYS A 90 -3.06 -21.48 -3.40
C CYS A 90 -2.19 -22.59 -2.80
N ASP A 91 -1.35 -22.29 -1.81
CA ASP A 91 -0.41 -23.18 -1.12
C ASP A 91 0.65 -23.87 -2.00
N LYS A 92 0.68 -23.55 -3.31
CA LYS A 92 1.69 -24.04 -4.24
C LYS A 92 3.04 -23.34 -4.04
N PRO A 93 4.18 -24.00 -4.33
CA PRO A 93 5.51 -23.40 -4.27
C PRO A 93 5.66 -22.15 -5.14
N LEU A 94 6.40 -21.16 -4.63
CA LEU A 94 6.80 -19.94 -5.35
C LEU A 94 8.19 -20.15 -5.96
N THR A 95 8.27 -20.90 -7.05
CA THR A 95 9.52 -21.19 -7.79
C THR A 95 9.87 -20.10 -8.80
N GLY A 96 8.91 -19.27 -9.21
CA GLY A 96 9.08 -18.15 -10.14
C GLY A 96 8.82 -16.78 -9.52
N LYS A 97 8.54 -15.78 -10.36
CA LYS A 97 8.19 -14.42 -9.91
C LYS A 97 6.93 -14.45 -9.03
N TYR A 98 7.01 -13.80 -7.88
CA TYR A 98 5.92 -13.66 -6.92
C TYR A 98 5.85 -12.22 -6.40
N LEU A 99 4.69 -11.86 -5.88
CA LEU A 99 4.44 -10.56 -5.26
C LEU A 99 4.41 -10.72 -3.73
N THR A 100 4.68 -9.62 -3.04
CA THR A 100 4.52 -9.53 -1.58
C THR A 100 3.73 -8.28 -1.26
N ASP A 101 2.61 -8.43 -0.55
CA ASP A 101 1.79 -7.29 -0.15
C ASP A 101 2.32 -6.60 1.11
N PHE A 102 1.60 -5.58 1.58
CA PHE A 102 1.95 -4.86 2.81
C PHE A 102 2.00 -5.75 4.06
N TYR A 103 1.20 -6.79 4.10
CA TYR A 103 1.05 -7.69 5.24
C TYR A 103 2.08 -8.83 5.22
N GLY A 104 3.05 -8.75 4.31
CA GLY A 104 4.08 -9.78 4.12
C GLY A 104 3.57 -11.04 3.43
N ILE A 105 2.35 -11.01 2.90
CA ILE A 105 1.74 -12.15 2.21
C ILE A 105 2.39 -12.31 0.85
N LYS A 106 2.93 -13.50 0.60
CA LYS A 106 3.59 -13.86 -0.66
C LYS A 106 2.65 -14.66 -1.53
N TYR A 107 2.49 -14.28 -2.78
CA TYR A 107 1.58 -14.96 -3.69
C TYR A 107 2.03 -14.84 -5.15
N HIS A 108 1.58 -15.76 -6.00
CA HIS A 108 1.90 -15.71 -7.43
C HIS A 108 1.31 -14.47 -8.09
N ALA A 109 2.08 -13.85 -9.00
CA ALA A 109 1.66 -12.62 -9.67
C ALA A 109 0.39 -12.78 -10.53
N TYR A 110 0.10 -13.99 -11.03
CA TYR A 110 -1.08 -14.23 -11.85
C TYR A 110 -2.39 -14.08 -11.06
N HIS A 111 -2.36 -14.20 -9.73
CA HIS A 111 -3.56 -14.02 -8.90
C HIS A 111 -4.10 -12.58 -8.93
N GLU A 112 -3.32 -11.57 -9.36
CA GLU A 112 -3.84 -10.20 -9.59
C GLU A 112 -4.97 -10.16 -10.64
N LYS A 113 -4.96 -11.11 -11.59
CA LYS A 113 -5.97 -11.19 -12.66
C LYS A 113 -7.14 -12.10 -12.30
N GLU A 114 -6.95 -13.01 -11.34
CA GLU A 114 -7.95 -14.01 -10.95
C GLU A 114 -8.82 -13.57 -9.78
N LEU A 115 -8.30 -12.68 -8.92
CA LEU A 115 -8.92 -12.32 -7.65
C LEU A 115 -9.07 -10.81 -7.50
N HIS A 116 -10.09 -10.41 -6.75
CA HIS A 116 -10.34 -9.00 -6.43
C HIS A 116 -9.53 -8.54 -5.23
N ARG A 117 -9.16 -7.25 -5.21
CA ARG A 117 -8.60 -6.59 -4.02
C ARG A 117 -9.72 -6.01 -3.17
N CYS A 118 -9.52 -6.01 -1.86
CA CYS A 118 -10.46 -5.41 -0.94
C CYS A 118 -10.39 -3.87 -1.01
N ASP A 119 -11.52 -3.20 -1.21
CA ASP A 119 -11.58 -1.73 -1.29
C ASP A 119 -11.16 -1.02 0.02
N ASN A 120 -11.19 -1.73 1.16
CA ASN A 120 -10.73 -1.21 2.44
C ASN A 120 -9.22 -1.39 2.60
N CYS A 121 -8.76 -2.64 2.70
CA CYS A 121 -7.37 -2.94 3.07
C CYS A 121 -6.41 -3.20 1.91
N ASN A 122 -6.91 -3.22 0.67
CA ASN A 122 -6.18 -3.54 -0.55
C ASN A 122 -5.60 -4.97 -0.62
N ARG A 123 -5.90 -5.86 0.35
CA ARG A 123 -5.52 -7.27 0.30
C ARG A 123 -6.24 -7.99 -0.84
N LEU A 124 -5.55 -8.93 -1.48
CA LEU A 124 -6.20 -9.85 -2.42
C LEU A 124 -7.16 -10.76 -1.65
N ILE A 125 -8.40 -10.88 -2.12
CA ILE A 125 -9.45 -11.63 -1.43
C ILE A 125 -9.34 -13.11 -1.80
N SER A 126 -9.00 -13.95 -0.82
CA SER A 126 -9.00 -15.40 -0.97
C SER A 126 -9.43 -16.10 0.31
N GLN A 127 -9.79 -17.39 0.21
CA GLN A 127 -10.15 -18.19 1.39
C GLN A 127 -8.98 -18.30 2.38
N ASN A 128 -7.76 -18.46 1.88
CA ASN A 128 -6.59 -18.66 2.72
C ASN A 128 -6.10 -17.35 3.37
N THR A 129 -6.15 -16.23 2.66
CA THR A 129 -5.55 -14.95 3.12
C THR A 129 -6.52 -14.05 3.87
N THR A 130 -7.80 -14.03 3.48
CA THR A 130 -8.80 -13.12 4.06
C THR A 130 -10.06 -13.82 4.55
N LYS A 131 -10.07 -15.16 4.53
CA LYS A 131 -11.26 -15.99 4.84
C LYS A 131 -12.42 -15.69 3.89
N GLY A 132 -12.10 -15.38 2.64
CA GLY A 132 -13.07 -14.96 1.62
C GLY A 132 -13.43 -13.48 1.72
N GLY A 133 -14.51 -13.11 1.03
CA GLY A 133 -15.04 -11.75 0.97
C GLY A 133 -16.40 -11.73 0.29
N VAL A 134 -16.98 -10.54 0.19
CA VAL A 134 -18.29 -10.29 -0.43
C VAL A 134 -18.21 -9.08 -1.34
N GLN A 135 -19.06 -9.01 -2.35
CA GLN A 135 -19.30 -7.79 -3.10
C GLN A 135 -20.56 -7.10 -2.55
N TYR A 136 -20.47 -5.82 -2.25
CA TYR A 136 -21.62 -4.99 -1.88
C TYR A 136 -22.41 -4.56 -3.12
N SER A 137 -23.66 -4.13 -2.91
CA SER A 137 -24.55 -3.66 -3.98
C SER A 137 -24.02 -2.45 -4.74
N ASP A 138 -23.11 -1.68 -4.13
CA ASP A 138 -22.45 -0.52 -4.71
C ASP A 138 -21.14 -0.86 -5.46
N GLY A 139 -20.88 -2.17 -5.65
CA GLY A 139 -19.76 -2.70 -6.42
C GLY A 139 -18.46 -2.90 -5.62
N ARG A 140 -18.38 -2.49 -4.35
CA ARG A 140 -17.18 -2.69 -3.51
C ARG A 140 -16.96 -4.17 -3.18
N TYR A 141 -15.72 -4.63 -3.27
CA TYR A 141 -15.30 -5.94 -2.79
C TYR A 141 -14.69 -5.81 -1.39
N ILE A 142 -15.33 -6.40 -0.39
CA ILE A 142 -14.90 -6.34 1.01
C ILE A 142 -14.48 -7.72 1.51
N CYS A 143 -13.24 -7.82 2.00
CA CYS A 143 -12.75 -9.05 2.59
C CYS A 143 -13.39 -9.31 3.97
N ASN A 144 -13.49 -10.58 4.37
CA ASN A 144 -14.16 -10.93 5.62
C ASN A 144 -13.45 -10.40 6.89
N ILE A 145 -12.14 -10.11 6.80
CA ILE A 145 -11.41 -9.44 7.89
C ILE A 145 -11.91 -7.99 8.08
N CYS A 146 -12.00 -7.20 7.00
CA CYS A 146 -12.49 -5.83 7.08
C CYS A 146 -13.99 -5.79 7.42
N ARG A 147 -14.79 -6.69 6.85
CA ARG A 147 -16.23 -6.77 7.12
C ARG A 147 -16.54 -6.95 8.60
N LYS A 148 -15.77 -7.78 9.32
CA LYS A 148 -15.93 -8.00 10.77
C LYS A 148 -15.60 -6.77 11.62
N LYS A 149 -14.80 -5.84 11.09
CA LYS A 149 -14.41 -4.59 11.77
C LYS A 149 -15.28 -3.40 11.35
N ALA A 150 -16.26 -3.61 10.46
CA ALA A 150 -17.03 -2.55 9.84
C ALA A 150 -17.91 -1.83 10.86
N VAL A 151 -17.95 -0.51 10.76
CA VAL A 151 -18.86 0.33 11.55
C VAL A 151 -20.19 0.45 10.82
N THR A 152 -21.29 0.22 11.53
CA THR A 152 -22.65 0.13 10.93
C THR A 152 -23.67 1.05 11.58
N THR A 153 -23.35 1.71 12.70
CA THR A 153 -24.31 2.56 13.42
C THR A 153 -23.91 4.03 13.38
N GLU A 154 -24.90 4.91 13.22
CA GLU A 154 -24.69 6.37 13.19
C GLU A 154 -23.96 6.87 14.45
N ALA A 155 -24.31 6.32 15.62
CA ALA A 155 -23.67 6.66 16.89
C ALA A 155 -22.14 6.45 16.89
N GLU A 156 -21.64 5.46 16.15
CA GLU A 156 -20.20 5.20 16.01
C GLU A 156 -19.50 6.22 15.08
N TYR A 157 -20.15 6.66 14.00
CA TYR A 157 -19.65 7.75 13.15
C TYR A 157 -19.56 9.05 13.95
N GLN A 158 -20.62 9.38 14.69
CA GLN A 158 -20.64 10.55 15.58
C GLN A 158 -19.59 10.46 16.69
N ARG A 159 -19.36 9.28 17.27
CA ARG A 159 -18.29 9.06 18.26
C ARG A 159 -16.91 9.31 17.64
N SER A 160 -16.70 8.83 16.42
CA SER A 160 -15.44 9.04 15.69
C SER A 160 -15.22 10.52 15.38
N LEU A 161 -16.25 11.22 14.89
CA LEU A 161 -16.21 12.66 14.62
C LEU A 161 -15.79 13.46 15.87
N LYS A 162 -16.48 13.23 17.00
CA LYS A 162 -16.16 13.88 18.28
C LYS A 162 -14.72 13.62 18.72
N LYS A 163 -14.28 12.37 18.64
CA LYS A 163 -12.90 11.97 18.98
C LYS A 163 -11.86 12.71 18.14
N ILE A 164 -12.09 12.82 16.83
CA ILE A 164 -11.11 13.43 15.91
C ILE A 164 -11.08 14.94 16.10
N ILE A 165 -12.23 15.62 16.21
CA ILE A 165 -12.28 17.06 16.50
C ILE A 165 -11.54 17.37 17.81
N ALA A 166 -11.75 16.57 18.87
CA ALA A 166 -11.02 16.75 20.12
C ALA A 166 -9.50 16.56 19.95
N SER A 167 -9.07 15.58 19.16
CA SER A 167 -7.66 15.35 18.85
C SER A 167 -7.04 16.49 18.04
N LEU A 168 -7.72 16.94 16.98
CA LEU A 168 -7.26 17.99 16.07
C LEU A 168 -7.19 19.36 16.75
N LYS A 169 -8.05 19.62 17.74
CA LYS A 169 -7.98 20.83 18.58
C LYS A 169 -6.60 20.99 19.25
N ASN A 170 -5.99 19.89 19.70
CA ASN A 170 -4.65 19.91 20.32
C ASN A 170 -3.54 20.33 19.34
N TYR A 171 -3.81 20.29 18.03
CA TYR A 171 -2.89 20.74 16.99
C TYR A 171 -3.26 22.13 16.42
N GLY A 172 -4.23 22.83 17.02
CA GLY A 172 -4.65 24.17 16.62
C GLY A 172 -5.76 24.20 15.56
N LEU A 173 -6.32 23.05 15.17
CA LEU A 173 -7.49 22.99 14.29
C LEU A 173 -8.76 23.11 15.14
N ASN A 174 -9.20 24.34 15.34
CA ASN A 174 -10.45 24.63 16.05
C ASN A 174 -11.63 24.49 15.07
N ILE A 175 -12.39 23.40 15.22
CA ILE A 175 -13.60 23.13 14.44
C ILE A 175 -14.79 23.00 15.39
N SER A 176 -15.88 23.72 15.10
CA SER A 176 -17.11 23.64 15.88
C SER A 176 -17.90 22.40 15.51
N LEU A 177 -18.15 21.52 16.49
CA LEU A 177 -18.97 20.31 16.29
C LEU A 177 -20.39 20.67 15.83
N ASN A 178 -20.95 21.80 16.27
CA ASN A 178 -22.31 22.21 15.94
C ASN A 178 -22.50 22.57 14.46
N ASN A 179 -21.41 22.82 13.74
CA ASN A 179 -21.45 23.18 12.32
C ASN A 179 -21.18 21.99 11.41
N VAL A 180 -20.93 20.79 11.96
CA VAL A 180 -20.50 19.61 11.21
C VAL A 180 -21.45 18.45 11.44
N GLU A 181 -22.02 17.95 10.35
CA GLU A 181 -22.81 16.72 10.30
C GLU A 181 -21.99 15.64 9.57
N VAL A 182 -22.18 14.36 9.93
CA VAL A 182 -21.59 13.23 9.23
C VAL A 182 -22.69 12.28 8.77
N ASP A 183 -22.65 11.89 7.50
CA ASP A 183 -23.57 10.91 6.90
C ASP A 183 -22.78 9.71 6.39
N ALA A 184 -23.17 8.50 6.83
CA ALA A 184 -22.63 7.25 6.30
C ALA A 184 -23.37 6.84 5.02
N VAL A 185 -22.68 6.80 3.88
CA VAL A 185 -23.27 6.57 2.55
C VAL A 185 -22.58 5.42 1.81
N ASP A 186 -23.26 4.82 0.83
CA ASP A 186 -22.62 3.85 -0.06
C ASP A 186 -21.80 4.54 -1.17
N ARG A 187 -21.10 3.76 -2.01
CA ARG A 187 -20.27 4.32 -3.08
C ARG A 187 -21.10 5.06 -4.15
N ASN A 188 -22.32 4.64 -4.43
CA ASN A 188 -23.15 5.26 -5.46
C ASN A 188 -23.60 6.64 -5.00
N GLU A 189 -24.01 6.75 -3.74
CA GLU A 189 -24.38 8.02 -3.15
C GLU A 189 -23.16 8.94 -2.99
N LEU A 190 -22.00 8.41 -2.58
CA LEU A 190 -20.77 9.21 -2.50
C LEU A 190 -20.39 9.80 -3.87
N LYS A 191 -20.52 9.01 -4.95
CA LYS A 191 -20.34 9.49 -6.33
C LYS A 191 -21.33 10.60 -6.68
N ARG A 192 -22.61 10.42 -6.33
CA ARG A 192 -23.67 11.37 -6.61
C ARG A 192 -23.43 12.73 -5.94
N VAL A 193 -23.02 12.74 -4.67
CA VAL A 193 -22.81 13.99 -3.90
C VAL A 193 -21.50 14.70 -4.24
N SER A 194 -20.47 13.97 -4.69
CA SER A 194 -19.18 14.55 -5.08
C SER A 194 -19.14 14.99 -6.55
N ASP A 195 -20.03 14.48 -7.41
CA ASP A 195 -20.18 14.84 -8.82
C ASP A 195 -18.80 14.86 -9.55
N LYS A 196 -18.41 15.99 -10.14
CA LYS A 196 -17.14 16.16 -10.87
C LYS A 196 -15.89 16.06 -9.99
N ASN A 197 -16.04 16.06 -8.66
CA ASN A 197 -14.94 15.90 -7.71
C ASN A 197 -14.78 14.45 -7.23
N TYR A 198 -15.55 13.49 -7.76
CA TYR A 198 -15.40 12.09 -7.39
C TYR A 198 -14.05 11.52 -7.87
N SER A 199 -13.37 10.83 -6.95
CA SER A 199 -12.23 9.96 -7.26
C SER A 199 -12.54 8.53 -6.83
N ASN A 200 -12.07 7.53 -7.59
CA ASN A 200 -12.24 6.11 -7.22
C ASN A 200 -11.55 5.75 -5.89
N SER A 201 -10.55 6.53 -5.47
CA SER A 201 -9.87 6.38 -4.17
C SER A 201 -10.58 7.12 -3.03
N ALA A 202 -11.56 7.98 -3.33
CA ALA A 202 -12.26 8.78 -2.34
C ALA A 202 -13.09 7.89 -1.40
N ARG A 203 -12.95 8.16 -0.09
CA ARG A 203 -13.72 7.50 0.97
C ARG A 203 -14.66 8.45 1.69
N GLY A 204 -14.55 9.75 1.42
CA GLY A 204 -15.44 10.77 1.94
C GLY A 204 -15.52 11.98 1.01
N TYR A 205 -16.38 12.92 1.40
CA TYR A 205 -16.56 14.19 0.72
C TYR A 205 -17.14 15.23 1.68
N CYS A 206 -16.51 16.40 1.76
CA CYS A 206 -17.00 17.55 2.53
C CYS A 206 -17.83 18.49 1.63
N LEU A 207 -19.12 18.64 1.94
CA LEU A 207 -19.99 19.67 1.36
C LEU A 207 -20.15 20.83 2.32
N THR A 208 -19.80 22.05 1.87
CA THR A 208 -20.00 23.28 2.65
C THR A 208 -21.15 24.10 2.08
N THR A 209 -22.13 24.43 2.93
CA THR A 209 -23.24 25.32 2.61
C THR A 209 -23.00 26.68 3.24
N VAL A 210 -23.10 27.74 2.44
CA VAL A 210 -22.96 29.13 2.90
C VAL A 210 -24.32 29.80 2.91
N MET A 211 -24.78 30.24 4.08
CA MET A 211 -26.00 31.02 4.25
C MET A 211 -25.66 32.48 4.52
N LYS A 212 -26.35 33.39 3.81
CA LYS A 212 -26.23 34.83 4.00
C LYS A 212 -27.56 35.36 4.54
N THR A 213 -27.56 35.89 5.75
CA THR A 213 -28.73 36.51 6.36
C THR A 213 -28.50 38.00 6.47
N ASN A 214 -29.36 38.79 5.82
CA ASN A 214 -29.31 40.24 5.92
C ASN A 214 -30.10 40.70 7.15
N TYR A 215 -29.44 41.46 8.02
CA TYR A 215 -30.07 42.13 9.16
C TYR A 215 -29.71 43.61 9.15
N ARG A 216 -30.68 44.46 8.84
CA ARG A 216 -30.48 45.91 8.62
C ARG A 216 -29.36 46.13 7.58
N SER A 217 -28.35 46.94 7.91
CA SER A 217 -27.16 47.23 7.10
C SER A 217 -26.03 46.20 7.24
N THR A 218 -26.24 45.07 7.94
CA THR A 218 -25.23 44.04 8.16
C THR A 218 -25.63 42.71 7.53
N THR A 219 -24.72 42.08 6.78
CA THR A 219 -24.87 40.71 6.28
C THR A 219 -24.13 39.76 7.22
N LYS A 220 -24.87 38.85 7.86
CA LYS A 220 -24.29 37.75 8.62
C LYS A 220 -24.08 36.57 7.68
N ILE A 221 -22.85 36.06 7.62
CA ILE A 221 -22.49 34.86 6.86
C ILE A 221 -22.32 33.71 7.86
N THR A 222 -23.01 32.60 7.63
CA THR A 222 -22.84 31.35 8.39
C THR A 222 -22.54 30.19 7.46
N LYS A 223 -21.64 29.31 7.88
CA LYS A 223 -21.28 28.09 7.15
C LYS A 223 -21.74 26.86 7.92
N SER A 224 -22.25 25.86 7.21
CA SER A 224 -22.51 24.53 7.73
C SER A 224 -21.86 23.50 6.82
N HIS A 225 -21.43 22.38 7.40
CA HIS A 225 -20.64 21.37 6.73
C HIS A 225 -21.28 20.00 6.91
N LYS A 226 -21.47 19.28 5.81
CA LYS A 226 -21.89 17.88 5.81
C LYS A 226 -20.77 17.03 5.23
N ILE A 227 -20.28 16.09 6.03
CA ILE A 227 -19.24 15.15 5.64
C ILE A 227 -19.89 13.82 5.31
N PHE A 228 -19.80 13.41 4.05
CA PHE A 228 -20.21 12.07 3.62
C PHE A 228 -19.02 11.12 3.78
N VAL A 229 -19.24 9.94 4.35
CA VAL A 229 -18.21 8.90 4.53
C VAL A 229 -18.73 7.55 4.05
N LEU A 230 -17.89 6.76 3.38
CA LEU A 230 -18.26 5.40 2.98
C LEU A 230 -18.68 4.56 4.19
N ASN A 231 -19.88 3.99 4.10
CA ASN A 231 -20.44 3.11 5.10
C ASN A 231 -19.78 1.73 5.10
N GLN A 232 -19.96 0.97 6.18
CA GLN A 232 -19.52 -0.43 6.29
C GLN A 232 -18.01 -0.62 6.06
N ILE A 233 -17.20 0.35 6.47
CA ILE A 233 -15.73 0.25 6.47
C ILE A 233 -15.20 0.22 7.91
N PRO A 234 -13.96 -0.27 8.15
CA PRO A 234 -13.44 -0.33 9.51
C PRO A 234 -13.25 1.05 10.14
N ALA A 235 -13.43 1.14 11.45
CA ALA A 235 -13.37 2.39 12.21
C ALA A 235 -12.12 3.23 11.92
N LYS A 236 -10.95 2.61 11.75
CA LYS A 236 -9.71 3.34 11.46
C LYS A 236 -9.72 4.05 10.10
N TYR A 237 -10.37 3.46 9.08
CA TYR A 237 -10.54 4.11 7.77
C TYR A 237 -11.54 5.26 7.84
N ILE A 238 -12.59 5.14 8.66
CA ILE A 238 -13.52 6.24 8.95
C ILE A 238 -12.76 7.38 9.63
N GLU A 239 -11.98 7.08 10.67
CA GLU A 239 -11.22 8.10 11.39
C GLU A 239 -10.22 8.83 10.48
N ALA A 240 -9.51 8.10 9.63
CA ALA A 240 -8.60 8.67 8.64
C ALA A 240 -9.32 9.58 7.63
N THR A 241 -10.50 9.17 7.17
CA THR A 241 -11.33 9.92 6.23
C THR A 241 -11.87 11.19 6.89
N LEU A 242 -12.46 11.07 8.09
CA LEU A 242 -12.96 12.22 8.83
C LEU A 242 -11.85 13.24 9.14
N ALA A 243 -10.64 12.80 9.50
CA ALA A 243 -9.52 13.70 9.70
C ALA A 243 -9.14 14.47 8.41
N HIS A 244 -9.20 13.80 7.25
CA HIS A 244 -9.02 14.42 5.94
C HIS A 244 -10.12 15.46 5.67
N GLU A 245 -11.39 15.09 5.78
CA GLU A 245 -12.53 15.97 5.48
C GLU A 245 -12.65 17.16 6.45
N LEU A 246 -12.29 16.97 7.72
CA LEU A 246 -12.24 18.06 8.70
C LEU A 246 -11.18 19.11 8.34
N MET A 247 -10.15 18.76 7.56
CA MET A 247 -9.23 19.76 7.03
C MET A 247 -9.91 20.62 5.95
N HIS A 248 -10.75 20.05 5.08
CA HIS A 248 -11.57 20.86 4.17
C HIS A 248 -12.53 21.77 4.94
N VAL A 249 -13.14 21.30 6.04
CA VAL A 249 -13.94 22.15 6.93
C VAL A 249 -13.10 23.32 7.44
N TRP A 250 -11.91 23.06 7.98
CA TRP A 250 -11.04 24.10 8.50
C TRP A 250 -10.61 25.11 7.41
N ILE A 251 -10.25 24.63 6.21
CA ILE A 251 -9.90 25.47 5.06
C ILE A 251 -11.08 26.38 4.70
N ASN A 252 -12.27 25.80 4.54
CA ASN A 252 -13.48 26.55 4.19
C ASN A 252 -13.83 27.61 5.24
N GLU A 253 -13.55 27.39 6.52
CA GLU A 253 -13.82 28.36 7.60
C GLU A 253 -12.74 29.45 7.72
N ASN A 254 -11.48 29.14 7.40
CA ASN A 254 -10.33 30.00 7.73
C ASN A 254 -9.61 30.62 6.54
N ILE A 255 -9.93 30.21 5.32
CA ILE A 255 -9.26 30.63 4.09
C ILE A 255 -10.28 31.24 3.13
N ASP A 256 -10.01 32.46 2.69
CA ASP A 256 -10.88 33.28 1.84
C ASP A 256 -10.44 33.31 0.36
N HIS A 257 -9.36 32.60 0.03
CA HIS A 257 -8.78 32.53 -1.30
C HIS A 257 -8.67 31.09 -1.77
N LYS A 258 -8.48 30.93 -3.08
CA LYS A 258 -8.34 29.62 -3.70
C LYS A 258 -6.95 29.05 -3.44
N LEU A 259 -6.91 27.80 -2.97
CA LEU A 259 -5.71 26.97 -2.95
C LEU A 259 -5.63 26.15 -4.24
N SER A 260 -4.42 25.77 -4.65
CA SER A 260 -4.29 24.76 -5.70
C SER A 260 -4.81 23.41 -5.18
N LYS A 261 -5.48 22.62 -6.04
CA LYS A 261 -6.01 21.30 -5.66
C LYS A 261 -4.93 20.42 -5.02
N GLN A 262 -3.71 20.45 -5.56
CA GLN A 262 -2.60 19.66 -5.03
C GLN A 262 -2.17 20.09 -3.62
N LEU A 263 -2.23 21.39 -3.30
CA LEU A 263 -1.92 21.88 -1.95
C LEU A 263 -3.06 21.57 -0.97
N GLU A 264 -4.30 21.76 -1.38
CA GLU A 264 -5.50 21.47 -0.59
C GLU A 264 -5.56 19.99 -0.21
N GLU A 265 -5.58 19.09 -1.20
CA GLU A 265 -5.64 17.64 -0.98
C GLU A 265 -4.40 17.12 -0.24
N GLY A 266 -3.24 17.71 -0.52
CA GLY A 266 -2.00 17.42 0.18
C GLY A 266 -2.08 17.77 1.68
N ALA A 267 -2.69 18.90 2.02
CA ALA A 267 -2.91 19.31 3.40
C ALA A 267 -3.93 18.39 4.09
N CYS A 268 -5.02 18.03 3.42
CA CYS A 268 -6.02 17.09 3.95
C CYS A 268 -5.43 15.71 4.26
N ASN A 269 -4.63 15.15 3.34
CA ASN A 269 -3.88 13.92 3.59
C ASN A 269 -2.83 14.06 4.71
N PHE A 270 -2.20 15.22 4.85
CA PHE A 270 -1.25 15.46 5.94
C PHE A 270 -1.93 15.51 7.32
N ILE A 271 -3.16 16.03 7.43
CA ILE A 271 -3.95 15.96 8.66
C ILE A 271 -4.33 14.53 8.99
N SER A 272 -4.78 13.76 7.99
CA SER A 272 -5.06 12.32 8.17
C SER A 272 -3.82 11.56 8.66
N TYR A 273 -2.66 11.78 8.03
CA TYR A 273 -1.37 11.25 8.51
C TYR A 273 -1.05 11.70 9.95
N THR A 274 -1.23 12.98 10.26
CA THR A 274 -0.91 13.53 11.59
C THR A 274 -1.76 12.91 12.68
N TYR A 275 -3.03 12.62 12.39
CA TYR A 275 -3.92 11.89 13.30
C TYR A 275 -3.47 10.43 13.50
N LEU A 276 -2.99 9.76 12.44
CA LEU A 276 -2.64 8.34 12.47
C LEU A 276 -1.21 8.03 12.91
N LYS A 277 -0.26 8.98 12.82
CA LYS A 277 1.20 8.70 12.90
C LYS A 277 1.67 8.06 14.22
N SER A 278 0.91 8.21 15.31
CA SER A 278 1.21 7.63 16.62
C SER A 278 0.46 6.32 16.88
N ASP A 279 -0.36 5.86 15.94
CA ASP A 279 -1.14 4.62 16.02
C ASP A 279 -0.39 3.50 15.30
N TYR A 280 0.12 2.53 16.05
CA TYR A 280 0.86 1.38 15.53
C TYR A 280 -0.03 0.19 15.15
N SER A 281 -1.36 0.36 15.15
CA SER A 281 -2.27 -0.67 14.65
C SER A 281 -2.02 -0.93 13.16
N GLU A 282 -2.23 -2.18 12.75
CA GLU A 282 -2.03 -2.63 11.38
C GLU A 282 -2.84 -1.81 10.36
N ASP A 283 -4.08 -1.43 10.72
CA ASP A 283 -4.95 -0.61 9.86
C ASP A 283 -4.38 0.81 9.69
N ALA A 284 -3.92 1.45 10.77
CA ALA A 284 -3.32 2.79 10.70
C ALA A 284 -2.05 2.78 9.84
N GLN A 285 -1.17 1.80 10.05
CA GLN A 285 0.07 1.66 9.28
C GLN A 285 -0.21 1.37 7.79
N ASN A 286 -1.24 0.57 7.48
CA ASN A 286 -1.66 0.33 6.11
C ASN A 286 -2.16 1.61 5.43
N ILE A 287 -3.00 2.39 6.12
CA ILE A 287 -3.55 3.65 5.59
C ILE A 287 -2.40 4.65 5.33
N ILE A 288 -1.47 4.81 6.27
CA ILE A 288 -0.29 5.67 6.10
C ILE A 288 0.55 5.22 4.90
N LYS A 289 0.74 3.91 4.73
CA LYS A 289 1.48 3.38 3.59
C LYS A 289 0.77 3.67 2.27
N GLN A 290 -0.55 3.46 2.21
CA GLN A 290 -1.35 3.77 1.02
C GLN A 290 -1.21 5.24 0.64
N MET A 291 -1.27 6.17 1.60
CA MET A 291 -1.04 7.60 1.34
C MET A 291 0.36 7.89 0.78
N LYS A 292 1.40 7.27 1.34
CA LYS A 292 2.79 7.47 0.89
C LYS A 292 3.05 6.93 -0.52
N ASP A 293 2.48 5.77 -0.82
CA ASP A 293 2.66 5.04 -2.07
C ASP A 293 1.62 5.39 -3.15
N ASP A 294 0.73 6.35 -2.88
CA ASP A 294 -0.28 6.79 -3.85
C ASP A 294 0.38 7.53 -5.03
N HIS A 295 0.19 7.05 -6.25
CA HIS A 295 0.82 7.63 -7.44
C HIS A 295 -0.05 8.73 -8.08
N ASP A 296 -1.22 9.04 -7.51
CA ASP A 296 -2.07 10.10 -8.02
C ASP A 296 -1.37 11.48 -7.96
N PRO A 297 -1.41 12.27 -9.04
CA PRO A 297 -0.71 13.56 -9.13
C PRO A 297 -1.31 14.65 -8.23
N ILE A 298 -2.57 14.54 -7.82
CA ILE A 298 -3.23 15.50 -6.94
C ILE A 298 -3.10 15.02 -5.49
N TYR A 299 -3.58 13.81 -5.20
CA TYR A 299 -3.66 13.29 -3.84
C TYR A 299 -2.30 12.81 -3.32
N GLY A 300 -1.64 11.92 -4.06
CA GLY A 300 -0.38 11.30 -3.66
C GLY A 300 0.81 12.25 -3.73
N GLU A 301 0.98 12.95 -4.86
CA GLU A 301 2.06 13.95 -4.96
C GLU A 301 1.82 15.16 -4.06
N GLY A 302 0.56 15.63 -3.94
CA GLY A 302 0.20 16.69 -3.00
C GLY A 302 0.57 16.33 -1.57
N PHE A 303 0.21 15.12 -1.14
CA PHE A 303 0.62 14.62 0.17
C PHE A 303 2.14 14.59 0.33
N ARG A 304 2.90 14.04 -0.64
CA ARG A 304 4.36 14.00 -0.55
C ARG A 304 4.99 15.39 -0.47
N LYS A 305 4.48 16.38 -1.22
CA LYS A 305 4.96 17.77 -1.19
C LYS A 305 4.73 18.39 0.19
N VAL A 306 3.50 18.34 0.71
CA VAL A 306 3.18 18.86 2.05
C VAL A 306 3.96 18.11 3.12
N TYR A 307 3.99 16.78 3.07
CA TYR A 307 4.74 15.95 4.01
C TYR A 307 6.23 16.31 4.04
N ASN A 308 6.91 16.44 2.90
CA ASN A 308 8.33 16.78 2.89
C ASN A 308 8.62 18.19 3.42
N ASN A 309 7.71 19.14 3.19
CA ASN A 309 7.88 20.52 3.64
C ASN A 309 7.57 20.72 5.13
N PHE A 310 6.68 19.89 5.70
CA PHE A 310 6.12 20.07 7.04
C PHE A 310 6.36 18.90 8.01
N LYS A 311 6.99 17.80 7.58
CA LYS A 311 7.41 16.74 8.51
C LYS A 311 8.39 17.30 9.55
N GLY A 312 8.14 17.00 10.82
CA GLY A 312 8.94 17.48 11.94
C GLY A 312 8.69 18.93 12.36
N LYS A 313 7.83 19.66 11.65
CA LYS A 313 7.41 21.02 12.01
C LYS A 313 6.16 21.03 12.89
N TYR A 314 5.89 22.15 13.54
CA TYR A 314 4.61 22.33 14.23
C TYR A 314 3.49 22.49 13.20
N LEU A 315 2.32 21.92 13.49
CA LEU A 315 1.19 21.99 12.56
C LEU A 315 0.74 23.44 12.29
N SER A 316 0.92 24.34 13.27
CA SER A 316 0.69 25.78 13.12
C SER A 316 1.46 26.39 11.95
N GLU A 317 2.63 25.86 11.60
CA GLU A 317 3.41 26.32 10.44
C GLU A 317 2.69 26.02 9.11
N LEU A 318 2.10 24.83 8.98
CA LEU A 318 1.27 24.48 7.82
C LEU A 318 0.03 25.37 7.76
N LEU A 319 -0.69 25.54 8.88
CA LEU A 319 -1.91 26.36 8.91
C LEU A 319 -1.61 27.83 8.54
N ASN A 320 -0.49 28.37 9.02
CA ASN A 320 -0.04 29.72 8.67
C ASN A 320 0.40 29.82 7.20
N TYR A 321 1.03 28.77 6.67
CA TYR A 321 1.39 28.71 5.25
C TYR A 321 0.14 28.77 4.37
N LEU A 322 -0.87 27.94 4.65
CA LEU A 322 -2.11 27.88 3.89
C LEU A 322 -2.86 29.22 3.91
N LYS A 323 -2.86 29.95 5.03
CA LYS A 323 -3.47 31.28 5.12
C LYS A 323 -2.80 32.35 4.25
N ARG A 324 -1.54 32.16 3.83
CA ARG A 324 -0.76 33.16 3.08
C ARG A 324 -0.61 32.82 1.60
N HIS A 325 -0.71 31.54 1.24
CA HIS A 325 -0.27 31.05 -0.06
C HIS A 325 -1.43 30.93 -1.06
N LYS A 326 -1.70 32.03 -1.77
CA LYS A 326 -2.72 32.08 -2.83
C LYS A 326 -2.23 31.35 -4.08
N SER A 327 -3.10 30.60 -4.76
CA SER A 327 -2.81 30.20 -6.15
C SER A 327 -2.82 31.44 -7.04
N LEU A 328 -1.74 31.68 -7.80
CA LEU A 328 -1.70 32.69 -8.86
C LEU A 328 -2.75 32.42 -9.94
#